data_AF-A0A8H5NMK6-F1
#
_entry.id   AF-A0A8H5NMK6-F1
#
_cell.length_a   1.000
_cell.length_b   1.000
_cell.length_c   1.000
_cell.angle_alpha   90.00
_cell.angle_beta   90.00
_cell.angle_gamma   90.00
#
_symmetry.space_group_name_H-M   'P 1'
#
loop_
_entity.id
_entity.type
_entity.pdbx_description
1 polymer ?
#
loop_
_entity_poly.entity_id
_entity_poly.type
_entity_poly.pdbx_seq_one_letter_code
_entity_poly.pdbx_strand_id
1 'polypeptide(L)'
;MSSPVPMPTARQAELQDRFTQYLRLEREVHPLEVLKAAKALVKEEGLNPYHAAQLHMKLSDVPEIGLYHTTEGVKILTQLRETDDSRNITEQLQEATKIMLKKQKEEKTRMDGTNGMGIETEEPSPLEPSPPGFDYPVKKGRTAGSGGEEEDMEKKLVEDLYDDTWTFLTS
;
A
#
# COMPACT_ATOMS: atom_id res chain seq x y z
N MET A 1 -3.08 29.39 -38.21
CA MET A 1 -3.94 30.00 -37.18
C MET A 1 -4.00 29.04 -36.01
N SER A 2 -3.58 29.47 -34.81
CA SER A 2 -3.58 28.60 -33.63
C SER A 2 -5.02 28.45 -33.13
N SER A 3 -5.51 27.22 -33.02
CA SER A 3 -6.79 26.97 -32.35
C SER A 3 -6.68 27.43 -30.89
N PRO A 4 -7.68 28.12 -30.34
CA PRO A 4 -7.72 28.44 -28.92
C PRO A 4 -7.62 27.14 -28.11
N VAL A 5 -6.77 27.12 -27.09
CA VAL A 5 -6.68 25.99 -26.16
C VAL A 5 -7.98 25.93 -25.36
N PRO A 6 -8.67 24.79 -25.31
CA PRO A 6 -9.90 24.66 -24.53
C PRO A 6 -9.59 24.91 -23.04
N MET A 7 -10.39 25.75 -22.39
CA MET A 7 -10.24 25.99 -20.95
C MET A 7 -10.55 24.70 -20.17
N PRO A 8 -9.78 24.38 -19.12
CA PRO A 8 -10.13 23.32 -18.19
C PRO A 8 -11.51 23.58 -17.60
N THR A 9 -12.29 22.52 -17.39
CA THR A 9 -13.51 22.64 -16.59
C THR A 9 -13.15 23.04 -15.16
N ALA A 10 -14.07 23.68 -14.44
CA ALA A 10 -13.86 24.04 -13.03
C ALA A 10 -13.43 22.82 -12.20
N ARG A 11 -13.99 21.64 -12.51
CA ARG A 11 -13.63 20.37 -11.89
C ARG A 11 -12.20 19.93 -12.21
N GLN A 12 -11.76 20.05 -13.46
CA GLN A 12 -10.37 19.73 -13.84
C GLN A 12 -9.38 20.67 -13.14
N ALA A 13 -9.71 21.95 -13.01
CA ALA A 13 -8.87 22.91 -12.28
C ALA A 13 -8.78 22.58 -10.78
N GLU A 14 -9.89 22.19 -10.16
CA GLU A 14 -9.92 21.74 -8.76
C GLU A 14 -9.04 20.50 -8.54
N LEU A 15 -9.18 19.48 -9.40
CA LEU A 15 -8.38 18.26 -9.29
C LEU A 15 -6.89 18.52 -9.53
N GLN A 16 -6.56 19.46 -10.44
CA GLN A 16 -5.19 19.91 -10.65
C GLN A 16 -4.61 20.58 -9.40
N ASP A 17 -5.38 21.44 -8.74
CA ASP A 17 -4.94 22.10 -7.51
C ASP A 17 -4.72 21.09 -6.38
N ARG A 18 -5.66 20.15 -6.18
CA ARG A 18 -5.52 19.08 -5.18
C ARG A 18 -4.31 18.19 -5.47
N PHE A 19 -4.04 17.87 -6.73
CA PHE A 19 -2.82 17.13 -7.09
C PHE A 19 -1.55 17.95 -6.82
N THR A 20 -1.59 19.26 -7.04
CA THR A 20 -0.49 20.17 -6.69
C THR A 20 -0.25 20.21 -5.18
N GLN A 21 -1.32 20.19 -4.37
CA GLN A 21 -1.22 20.08 -2.91
C GLN A 21 -0.61 18.75 -2.48
N TYR A 22 -1.01 17.63 -3.10
CA TYR A 22 -0.37 16.32 -2.90
C TYR A 22 1.16 16.39 -3.15
N LEU A 23 1.59 17.01 -4.25
CA LEU A 23 3.02 17.16 -4.55
C LEU A 23 3.77 18.01 -3.52
N ARG A 24 3.10 18.96 -2.85
CA ARG A 24 3.70 19.72 -1.74
C ARG A 24 3.89 18.85 -0.51
N LEU A 25 2.85 18.09 -0.13
CA LEU A 25 2.92 17.13 0.98
C LEU A 25 4.04 16.11 0.78
N GLU A 26 4.24 15.64 -0.46
CA GLU A 26 5.31 14.70 -0.80
C GLU A 26 6.72 15.29 -0.58
N ARG A 27 6.89 16.59 -0.83
CA ARG A 27 8.16 17.31 -0.60
C ARG A 27 8.40 17.63 0.86
N GLU A 28 7.33 17.88 1.61
CA GLU A 28 7.37 18.23 3.03
C GLU A 28 7.51 16.99 3.93
N VAL A 29 7.61 15.79 3.35
CA VAL A 29 7.86 14.51 4.04
C VAL A 29 6.80 14.22 5.10
N HIS A 30 5.54 14.34 4.70
CA HIS A 30 4.36 13.97 5.49
C HIS A 30 3.83 12.60 5.01
N PRO A 31 4.49 11.47 5.35
CA PRO A 31 4.22 10.18 4.70
C PRO A 31 2.77 9.72 4.83
N LEU A 32 2.12 9.98 5.96
CA LEU A 32 0.74 9.60 6.20
C LEU A 32 -0.24 10.47 5.41
N GLU A 33 -0.06 11.78 5.43
CA GLU A 33 -0.89 12.73 4.69
C GLU A 33 -0.76 12.53 3.19
N VAL A 34 0.44 12.19 2.70
CA VAL A 34 0.71 11.83 1.30
C VAL A 34 -0.11 10.62 0.88
N LEU A 35 -0.11 9.54 1.67
CA LEU A 35 -0.88 8.34 1.35
C LEU A 35 -2.39 8.58 1.42
N LYS A 36 -2.87 9.33 2.42
CA LYS A 36 -4.29 9.73 2.51
C LYS A 36 -4.71 10.56 1.30
N ALA A 37 -3.91 11.55 0.91
CA ALA A 37 -4.19 12.39 -0.24
C ALA A 37 -4.17 11.60 -1.55
N ALA A 38 -3.21 10.68 -1.72
CA ALA A 38 -3.15 9.79 -2.89
C ALA A 38 -4.38 8.88 -2.98
N LYS A 39 -4.78 8.24 -1.88
CA LYS A 39 -5.98 7.37 -1.82
C LYS A 39 -7.26 8.14 -2.12
N ALA A 40 -7.36 9.39 -1.65
CA ALA A 40 -8.52 10.24 -1.95
C ALA A 40 -8.56 10.66 -3.41
N LEU A 41 -7.43 11.13 -3.96
CA LEU A 41 -7.34 11.63 -5.33
C LEU A 41 -7.57 10.55 -6.39
N VAL A 42 -7.06 9.34 -6.18
CA VAL A 42 -7.15 8.26 -7.17
C VAL A 42 -8.60 7.79 -7.42
N LYS A 43 -9.52 8.10 -6.49
CA LYS A 43 -10.95 7.81 -6.60
C LYS A 43 -11.73 8.89 -7.36
N GLU A 44 -11.11 10.04 -7.66
CA GLU A 44 -11.79 11.18 -8.26
C GLU A 44 -12.02 10.97 -9.76
N GLU A 45 -13.28 10.98 -10.17
CA GLU A 45 -13.65 10.98 -11.58
C GLU A 45 -13.12 12.22 -12.30
N GLY A 46 -12.51 12.02 -13.47
CA GLY A 46 -11.94 13.10 -14.27
C GLY A 46 -10.55 13.55 -13.84
N LEU A 47 -9.90 12.84 -12.90
CA LEU A 47 -8.48 13.01 -12.64
C LEU A 47 -7.70 12.73 -13.93
N ASN A 48 -6.68 13.55 -14.18
CA ASN A 48 -5.80 13.35 -15.32
C ASN A 48 -5.17 11.94 -15.26
N PRO A 49 -5.25 11.11 -16.33
CA PRO A 49 -4.76 9.74 -16.33
C PRO A 49 -3.26 9.64 -16.01
N TYR A 50 -2.44 10.62 -16.40
CA TYR A 50 -1.02 10.65 -16.02
C TYR A 50 -0.84 10.81 -14.50
N HIS A 51 -1.65 11.66 -13.87
CA HIS A 51 -1.64 11.83 -12.42
C HIS A 51 -2.19 10.60 -11.70
N ALA A 52 -3.25 10.00 -12.23
CA ALA A 52 -3.83 8.77 -11.69
C ALA A 52 -2.79 7.63 -11.69
N ALA A 53 -2.08 7.43 -12.82
CA ALA A 53 -1.00 6.45 -12.90
C ALA A 53 0.08 6.70 -11.84
N GLN A 54 0.53 7.95 -11.67
CA GLN A 54 1.53 8.31 -10.66
C GLN A 54 1.05 8.00 -9.23
N LEU A 55 -0.20 8.32 -8.90
CA LEU A 55 -0.76 8.04 -7.57
C LEU A 55 -0.94 6.54 -7.32
N HIS A 56 -1.37 5.79 -8.33
CA HIS A 56 -1.41 4.32 -8.25
C HIS A 56 -0.02 3.73 -8.02
N MET A 57 1.01 4.22 -8.70
CA MET A 57 2.37 3.79 -8.46
C MET A 57 2.85 4.14 -7.05
N LYS A 58 2.47 5.31 -6.52
CA LYS A 58 2.77 5.69 -5.13
C LYS A 58 2.13 4.74 -4.11
N LEU A 59 0.85 4.45 -4.27
CA LEU A 59 0.10 3.55 -3.39
C LEU A 59 0.56 2.10 -3.53
N SER A 60 1.28 1.78 -4.61
CA SER A 60 1.79 0.44 -4.81
C SER A 60 2.78 0.01 -3.73
N ASP A 61 3.49 0.94 -3.09
CA ASP A 61 4.47 0.63 -2.04
C ASP A 61 3.82 0.09 -0.76
N VAL A 62 2.52 0.30 -0.58
CA VAL A 62 1.76 -0.20 0.57
C VAL A 62 1.53 -1.72 0.39
N PRO A 63 1.96 -2.60 1.30
CA PRO A 63 1.93 -4.06 1.09
C PRO A 63 0.55 -4.63 0.74
N GLU A 64 -0.50 -4.18 1.42
CA GLU A 64 -1.83 -4.80 1.39
C GLU A 64 -2.63 -4.40 0.16
N ILE A 65 -2.52 -3.13 -0.24
CA ILE A 65 -3.23 -2.57 -1.40
C ILE A 65 -2.33 -2.50 -2.63
N GLY A 66 -1.05 -2.84 -2.47
CA GLY A 66 -0.01 -2.54 -3.44
C GLY A 66 -0.21 -3.25 -4.77
N LEU A 67 -0.59 -4.54 -4.72
CA LEU A 67 -0.85 -5.34 -5.91
C LEU A 67 -1.99 -4.74 -6.75
N TYR A 68 -3.10 -4.36 -6.08
CA TYR A 68 -4.23 -3.71 -6.72
C TYR A 68 -3.79 -2.41 -7.41
N HIS A 69 -3.11 -1.52 -6.69
CA HIS A 69 -2.72 -0.23 -7.25
C HIS A 69 -1.68 -0.36 -8.36
N THR A 70 -0.72 -1.28 -8.30
CA THR A 70 0.16 -1.55 -9.46
C THR A 70 -0.61 -2.06 -10.67
N THR A 71 -1.62 -2.91 -10.46
CA THR A 71 -2.42 -3.46 -11.56
C THR A 71 -3.21 -2.36 -12.26
N GLU A 72 -3.84 -1.47 -11.50
CA GLU A 72 -4.54 -0.31 -12.05
C GLU A 72 -3.58 0.69 -12.73
N GLY A 73 -2.41 0.93 -12.13
CA GLY A 73 -1.36 1.76 -12.75
C GLY A 73 -0.92 1.22 -14.12
N VAL A 74 -0.69 -0.09 -14.24
CA VAL A 74 -0.39 -0.75 -15.52
C VAL A 74 -1.53 -0.59 -16.53
N LYS A 75 -2.79 -0.75 -16.10
CA LYS A 75 -3.94 -0.56 -16.99
C LYS A 75 -3.98 0.86 -17.56
N ILE A 76 -3.84 1.88 -16.71
CA ILE A 76 -3.86 3.28 -17.12
C ILE A 76 -2.68 3.59 -18.05
N LEU A 77 -1.46 3.14 -17.73
CA LEU A 77 -0.29 3.34 -18.58
C LEU A 77 -0.43 2.63 -19.93
N THR A 78 -1.05 1.45 -19.97
CA THR A 78 -1.34 0.73 -21.21
C THR A 78 -2.30 1.54 -22.09
N GLN A 79 -3.38 2.09 -21.51
CA GLN A 79 -4.32 2.97 -22.23
C GLN A 79 -3.64 4.25 -22.71
N LEU A 80 -2.82 4.90 -21.87
CA LEU A 80 -2.09 6.10 -22.23
C LEU A 80 -1.17 5.86 -23.42
N ARG A 81 -0.49 4.71 -23.47
CA ARG A 81 0.39 4.32 -24.58
C ARG A 81 -0.33 4.25 -25.94
N GLU A 82 -1.64 3.98 -25.96
CA GLU A 82 -2.43 4.00 -27.20
C GLU A 82 -2.55 5.42 -27.78
N THR A 83 -2.42 6.44 -26.94
CA THR A 83 -2.57 7.86 -27.30
C THR A 83 -1.27 8.65 -27.28
N ASP A 84 -0.28 8.18 -26.52
CA ASP A 84 1.02 8.81 -26.30
C ASP A 84 2.10 7.71 -26.19
N ASP A 85 2.76 7.42 -27.33
CA ASP A 85 3.87 6.45 -27.40
C ASP A 85 5.22 7.10 -27.03
N SER A 86 5.20 8.08 -26.12
CA SER A 86 6.44 8.66 -25.62
C SER A 86 7.29 7.61 -24.90
N ARG A 87 8.61 7.80 -25.02
CA ARG A 87 9.59 6.98 -24.30
C ARG A 87 9.31 6.94 -22.80
N ASN A 88 8.82 8.05 -22.24
CA ASN A 88 8.49 8.15 -20.83
C ASN A 88 7.36 7.18 -20.43
N ILE A 89 6.26 7.12 -21.20
CA ILE A 89 5.16 6.19 -20.93
C ILE A 89 5.61 4.74 -21.07
N THR A 90 6.44 4.45 -22.07
CA THR A 90 7.00 3.11 -22.26
C THR A 90 7.88 2.67 -21.08
N GLU A 91 8.75 3.56 -20.58
CA GLU A 91 9.61 3.28 -19.42
C GLU A 91 8.77 3.09 -18.15
N GLN A 92 7.79 3.96 -17.89
CA GLN A 92 6.88 3.82 -16.75
C GLN A 92 6.08 2.52 -16.81
N LEU A 93 5.55 2.15 -17.98
CA LEU A 93 4.79 0.90 -18.15
C LEU A 93 5.66 -0.33 -17.89
N GLN A 94 6.91 -0.33 -18.37
CA GLN A 94 7.85 -1.41 -18.13
C GLN A 94 8.16 -1.56 -16.63
N GLU A 95 8.40 -0.45 -15.94
CA GLU A 95 8.65 -0.43 -14.50
C GLU A 95 7.43 -0.91 -13.70
N ALA A 96 6.25 -0.36 -14.00
CA ALA A 96 4.99 -0.74 -13.36
C ALA A 96 4.70 -2.24 -13.53
N THR A 97 4.93 -2.78 -14.74
CA THR A 97 4.75 -4.22 -15.03
C THR A 97 5.72 -5.07 -14.21
N LYS A 98 6.98 -4.65 -14.09
CA LYS A 98 7.98 -5.34 -13.26
C LYS A 98 7.56 -5.38 -11.78
N ILE A 99 7.07 -4.26 -11.25
CA ILE A 99 6.61 -4.17 -9.86
C ILE A 99 5.38 -5.06 -9.65
N MET A 100 4.40 -5.01 -10.56
CA MET A 100 3.20 -5.85 -10.51
C MET A 100 3.56 -7.34 -10.46
N LEU A 101 4.45 -7.81 -11.35
CA LEU A 101 4.89 -9.21 -11.38
C LEU A 101 5.61 -9.62 -10.09
N LYS A 102 6.44 -8.73 -9.53
CA LYS A 102 7.11 -8.97 -8.25
C LYS A 102 6.08 -9.13 -7.12
N LYS A 103 5.12 -8.21 -7.01
CA LYS A 103 4.06 -8.26 -5.98
C LYS A 103 3.14 -9.46 -6.14
N GLN A 104 2.81 -9.84 -7.37
CA GLN A 104 2.02 -11.05 -7.62
C GLN A 104 2.75 -12.31 -7.14
N LYS A 105 4.08 -12.37 -7.32
CA LYS A 105 4.90 -13.46 -6.80
C LYS A 105 4.94 -13.48 -5.27
N GLU A 106 5.11 -12.31 -4.64
CA GLU A 106 5.10 -12.16 -3.18
C GLU A 106 3.76 -12.61 -2.58
N GLU A 107 2.65 -12.18 -3.17
CA GLU A 107 1.30 -12.56 -2.71
C GLU A 107 1.06 -14.07 -2.87
N LYS A 108 1.52 -14.65 -3.98
CA LYS A 108 1.45 -16.10 -4.18
C LYS A 108 2.27 -16.86 -3.13
N THR A 109 3.50 -16.42 -2.85
CA THR A 109 4.35 -17.06 -1.82
C THR A 109 3.75 -16.91 -0.42
N ARG A 110 3.06 -15.80 -0.14
CA ARG A 110 2.34 -15.59 1.11
C ARG A 110 1.21 -16.61 1.27
N MET A 111 0.36 -16.76 0.24
CA MET A 111 -0.74 -17.73 0.24
C MET A 111 -0.26 -19.18 0.33
N ASP A 112 0.80 -19.53 -0.41
CA ASP A 112 1.39 -20.88 -0.38
C ASP A 112 2.02 -21.20 0.99
N GLY A 113 2.65 -20.21 1.64
CA GLY A 113 3.21 -20.35 2.99
C GLY A 113 2.16 -20.50 4.08
N THR A 114 1.00 -19.84 3.97
CA THR A 114 -0.15 -20.04 4.87
C THR A 114 -0.84 -21.39 4.66
N ASN A 115 -0.83 -21.95 3.45
CA ASN A 115 -1.38 -23.27 3.17
C ASN A 115 -0.45 -24.43 3.56
N GLY A 116 0.83 -24.14 3.82
CA GLY A 116 1.85 -25.12 4.22
C GLY A 116 1.99 -25.31 5.73
N MET A 117 1.35 -24.49 6.57
CA MET A 117 1.36 -24.65 8.04
C MET A 117 0.21 -25.57 8.50
N GLY A 118 0.06 -26.70 7.81
CA GLY A 118 -0.66 -27.86 8.34
C GLY A 118 0.16 -28.38 9.51
N ILE A 119 -0.37 -28.22 10.72
CA ILE A 119 0.19 -28.73 11.96
C ILE A 119 0.45 -30.23 11.76
N GLU A 120 1.72 -30.61 11.65
CA GLU A 120 2.13 -31.99 11.84
C GLU A 120 1.93 -32.29 13.34
N THR A 121 0.70 -32.64 13.71
CA THR A 121 0.41 -33.31 14.98
C THR A 121 1.06 -34.68 14.92
N GLU A 122 2.34 -34.73 15.24
CA GLU A 122 3.01 -35.97 15.63
C GLU A 122 2.88 -36.13 17.15
N GLU A 123 1.83 -36.83 17.57
CA GLU A 123 1.93 -37.78 18.67
C GLU A 123 1.76 -39.18 18.05
N PRO A 124 2.45 -40.24 18.53
CA PRO A 124 2.42 -40.58 19.96
C PRO A 124 3.63 -41.32 20.60
N SER A 125 3.72 -41.16 21.93
CA SER A 125 4.06 -42.18 22.97
C SER A 125 5.56 -42.54 23.28
N PRO A 126 5.86 -43.22 24.41
CA PRO A 126 5.99 -42.69 25.78
C PRO A 126 7.34 -43.09 26.44
N LEU A 127 7.59 -42.68 27.70
CA LEU A 127 8.57 -43.20 28.70
C LEU A 127 9.65 -42.19 29.19
N GLU A 128 9.30 -41.50 30.30
CA GLU A 128 10.07 -41.22 31.52
C GLU A 128 11.46 -40.51 31.49
N PRO A 129 11.98 -40.03 32.66
CA PRO A 129 11.34 -39.23 33.70
C PRO A 129 12.13 -37.92 33.98
N SER A 130 11.44 -36.89 34.49
CA SER A 130 12.03 -35.62 34.93
C SER A 130 13.15 -35.79 35.98
N PRO A 131 14.22 -34.97 35.98
CA PRO A 131 15.00 -34.74 37.17
C PRO A 131 14.49 -33.50 37.95
N PRO A 132 14.54 -33.55 39.30
CA PRO A 132 13.92 -32.55 40.16
C PRO A 132 14.86 -31.39 40.49
N GLY A 133 14.27 -30.22 40.71
CA GLY A 133 14.81 -29.21 41.62
C GLY A 133 15.78 -28.18 41.03
N PHE A 134 15.25 -27.01 40.71
CA PHE A 134 15.93 -25.74 40.99
C PHE A 134 14.88 -24.69 41.34
N ASP A 135 14.51 -24.64 42.62
CA ASP A 135 13.97 -23.42 43.24
C ASP A 135 15.12 -22.41 43.36
N TYR A 136 14.91 -21.16 42.95
CA TYR A 136 14.93 -20.02 43.88
C TYR A 136 14.23 -18.80 43.25
N PRO A 137 13.63 -17.91 44.06
CA PRO A 137 12.70 -16.87 43.65
C PRO A 137 13.34 -15.47 43.59
N VAL A 138 12.52 -14.46 43.26
CA VAL A 138 12.46 -13.11 43.87
C VAL A 138 12.65 -11.88 42.94
N LYS A 139 11.58 -11.07 42.92
CA LYS A 139 11.43 -9.59 42.80
C LYS A 139 11.50 -8.87 41.44
N LYS A 140 10.31 -8.40 41.03
CA LYS A 140 9.91 -7.01 40.74
C LYS A 140 11.05 -6.04 40.35
N GLY A 141 11.05 -5.65 39.07
CA GLY A 141 11.45 -4.32 38.62
C GLY A 141 10.29 -3.69 37.85
N ARG A 142 9.56 -2.76 38.48
CA ARG A 142 8.73 -1.77 37.80
C ARG A 142 9.65 -0.60 37.47
N THR A 143 9.77 -0.23 36.20
CA THR A 143 10.01 1.15 35.78
C THR A 143 9.14 1.40 34.55
N ALA A 144 8.14 2.25 34.73
CA ALA A 144 7.45 2.92 33.64
C ALA A 144 8.40 4.01 33.11
N GLY A 145 8.39 4.23 31.79
CA GLY A 145 9.18 5.29 31.18
C GLY A 145 9.00 5.39 29.68
N SER A 146 7.88 5.99 29.28
CA SER A 146 7.77 6.92 28.13
C SER A 146 8.03 6.40 26.71
N GLY A 147 6.98 6.35 25.88
CA GLY A 147 7.15 6.30 24.41
C GLY A 147 6.02 5.65 23.58
N GLY A 148 4.89 5.25 24.15
CA GLY A 148 3.90 4.42 23.44
C GLY A 148 2.82 5.16 22.63
N GLU A 149 2.73 6.48 22.70
CA GLU A 149 1.58 7.20 22.13
C GLU A 149 1.67 7.38 20.61
N GLU A 150 2.86 7.35 20.03
CA GLU A 150 3.07 7.52 18.59
C GLU A 150 2.84 6.20 17.82
N GLU A 151 3.32 5.08 18.36
CA GLU A 151 3.14 3.74 17.76
C GLU A 151 1.70 3.22 17.83
N ASP A 152 0.96 3.52 18.90
CA ASP A 152 -0.43 3.04 19.05
C ASP A 152 -1.41 3.82 18.16
N MET A 153 -1.07 5.06 17.79
CA MET A 153 -1.82 5.85 16.81
C MET A 153 -1.55 5.36 15.38
N GLU A 154 -0.30 5.01 15.08
CA GLU A 154 0.10 4.43 13.79
C GLU A 154 -0.55 3.06 13.56
N LYS A 155 -0.59 2.19 14.59
CA LYS A 155 -1.26 0.87 14.52
C LYS A 155 -2.77 0.98 14.31
N LYS A 156 -3.47 1.84 15.05
CA LYS A 156 -4.92 2.06 14.86
C LYS A 156 -5.23 2.66 13.49
N LEU A 157 -4.36 3.50 12.95
CA LEU A 157 -4.59 4.15 11.66
C LEU A 157 -4.24 3.25 10.47
N VAL A 158 -3.29 2.33 10.64
CA VAL A 158 -3.09 1.19 9.73
C VAL A 158 -4.30 0.26 9.81
N GLU A 159 -4.83 -0.03 10.99
CA GLU A 159 -6.05 -0.84 11.17
C GLU A 159 -7.29 -0.19 10.51
N ASP A 160 -7.47 1.13 10.63
CA ASP A 160 -8.49 1.88 9.89
C ASP A 160 -8.25 1.85 8.36
N LEU A 161 -6.98 1.82 7.92
CA LEU A 161 -6.63 1.64 6.51
C LEU A 161 -6.96 0.20 6.03
N TYR A 162 -6.87 -0.79 6.92
CA TYR A 162 -7.17 -2.20 6.68
C TYR A 162 -8.68 -2.48 6.65
N ASP A 163 -9.48 -1.95 7.56
CA ASP A 163 -10.95 -2.18 7.59
C ASP A 163 -11.66 -1.62 6.36
N ASP A 164 -11.17 -0.50 5.83
CA ASP A 164 -11.62 0.13 4.60
C ASP A 164 -11.27 -0.68 3.33
N THR A 165 -10.34 -1.64 3.41
CA THR A 165 -9.90 -2.47 2.27
C THR A 165 -10.71 -3.75 2.12
N TRP A 166 -11.21 -4.30 3.22
CA TRP A 166 -12.10 -5.47 3.19
C TRP A 166 -13.46 -5.14 2.57
N THR A 167 -14.01 -3.96 2.86
CA THR A 167 -15.29 -3.51 2.28
C THR A 167 -15.22 -3.31 0.76
N PHE A 168 -14.05 -2.99 0.21
CA PHE A 168 -13.84 -2.82 -1.24
C PHE A 168 -13.63 -4.16 -1.98
N LEU A 169 -13.01 -5.16 -1.34
CA LEU A 169 -12.82 -6.49 -1.94
C LEU A 169 -14.09 -7.35 -1.92
N THR A 170 -15.06 -7.03 -1.07
CA THR A 170 -16.32 -7.78 -0.91
C THR A 170 -17.56 -7.09 -1.47
N SER A 171 -17.44 -5.90 -2.08
CA SER A 171 -18.54 -5.18 -2.74
C SER A 171 -18.46 -5.24 -4.25
#